data_AF-A0A6G2QD89-F1
#
_entry.id   AF-A0A6G2QD89-F1
#
_cell.length_a   1.000
_cell.length_b   1.000
_cell.length_c   1.000
_cell.angle_alpha   90.00
_cell.angle_beta   90.00
_cell.angle_gamma   90.00
#
_symmetry.space_group_name_H-M   'P 1'
#
loop_
_entity.id
_entity.type
_entity.pdbx_description
1 polymer ?
#
loop_
_entity_poly.entity_id
_entity_poly.type
_entity_poly.pdbx_seq_one_letter_code
_entity_poly.pdbx_strand_id
1 'polypeptide(L)'
;MRKAAGSLLLTAVAAGTMTGLAAPSADAAPQAKDPYAHVRLERVWAARTGLSMGGSTKQNAQLTVGKCSSDKSQRWELGGSLIWSEAHNGKVIASNSTKAGSHPYLEKAGSSNPARGRQEWDLS
;
A
#
# COMPACT_ATOMS: atom_id res chain seq x y z
N MET A 1 20.73 35.85 -27.41
CA MET A 1 19.87 35.57 -26.24
C MET A 1 20.19 34.14 -25.80
N ARG A 2 20.95 33.95 -24.71
CA ARG A 2 20.53 33.32 -23.41
C ARG A 2 20.00 31.87 -23.59
N LYS A 3 20.45 30.81 -22.90
CA LYS A 3 21.29 30.64 -21.69
C LYS A 3 21.75 29.16 -21.54
N ALA A 4 22.98 29.01 -21.04
CA ALA A 4 23.55 28.00 -20.13
C ALA A 4 23.00 26.56 -20.08
N ALA A 5 23.86 25.60 -20.43
CA ALA A 5 23.90 24.27 -19.80
C ALA A 5 25.32 24.08 -19.24
N GLY A 6 25.49 24.30 -17.94
CA GLY A 6 26.76 24.11 -17.25
C GLY A 6 27.08 22.61 -17.17
N SER A 7 28.19 22.21 -17.78
CA SER A 7 28.83 20.92 -17.54
C SER A 7 29.35 20.89 -16.11
N LEU A 8 28.87 19.95 -15.30
CA LEU A 8 29.53 19.59 -14.05
C LEU A 8 30.47 18.42 -14.33
N LEU A 9 31.78 18.69 -14.28
CA LEU A 9 32.82 17.68 -14.32
C LEU A 9 32.74 16.87 -13.01
N LEU A 10 32.52 15.55 -13.13
CA LEU A 10 32.62 14.63 -12.01
C LEU A 10 34.09 14.21 -11.87
N THR A 11 34.77 14.77 -10.88
CA THR A 11 36.17 14.47 -10.56
C THR A 11 36.30 13.01 -10.13
N ALA A 12 37.18 12.27 -10.78
CA ALA A 12 37.48 10.87 -10.48
C ALA A 12 38.03 10.70 -9.05
N VAL A 13 37.42 9.81 -8.27
CA VAL A 13 37.96 9.37 -6.98
C VAL A 13 38.93 8.22 -7.22
N ALA A 14 40.14 8.38 -6.70
CA ALA A 14 41.21 7.40 -6.76
C ALA A 14 40.81 6.09 -6.06
N ALA A 15 41.15 4.96 -6.69
CA ALA A 15 41.03 3.63 -6.11
C ALA A 15 42.00 3.49 -4.92
N GLY A 16 41.44 3.24 -3.73
CA GLY A 16 42.15 2.90 -2.51
C GLY A 16 41.58 1.60 -1.93
N THR A 17 42.46 0.65 -1.68
CA THR A 17 42.18 -0.75 -1.31
C THR A 17 41.66 -0.94 0.11
N MET A 18 40.59 -1.74 0.21
CA MET A 18 40.27 -2.78 1.22
C MET A 18 40.37 -2.43 2.72
N THR A 19 39.23 -2.33 3.39
CA THR A 19 39.01 -2.99 4.69
C THR A 19 37.51 -3.15 4.91
N GLY A 20 37.07 -4.37 5.25
CA GLY A 20 35.66 -4.67 5.49
C GLY A 20 35.11 -3.84 6.65
N LEU A 21 34.16 -2.97 6.36
CA LEU A 21 33.28 -2.36 7.33
C LEU A 21 31.89 -2.81 6.95
N ALA A 22 31.29 -3.61 7.84
CA ALA A 22 29.91 -4.04 7.76
C ALA A 22 29.05 -2.82 7.38
N ALA A 23 28.27 -2.95 6.29
CA ALA A 23 27.20 -2.02 6.04
C ALA A 23 26.34 -1.98 7.32
N PRO A 24 26.05 -0.82 7.90
CA PRO A 24 25.08 -0.77 8.98
C PRO A 24 23.77 -1.33 8.40
N SER A 25 23.34 -2.47 8.95
CA SER A 25 21.99 -2.97 8.79
C SER A 25 21.07 -1.79 8.99
N ALA A 26 20.20 -1.51 8.02
CA ALA A 26 19.22 -0.44 8.14
C ALA A 26 18.49 -0.62 9.48
N ASP A 27 18.76 0.29 10.42
CA ASP A 27 18.10 0.31 11.72
C ASP A 27 16.59 0.33 11.45
N ALA A 28 15.89 -0.67 11.98
CA ALA A 28 14.44 -0.70 11.93
C ALA A 28 13.96 0.56 12.66
N ALA A 29 13.34 1.47 11.91
CA ALA A 29 12.75 2.67 12.49
C ALA A 29 11.84 2.24 13.67
N PRO A 30 11.93 2.92 14.83
CA PRO A 30 11.10 2.57 15.98
C PRO A 30 9.65 2.59 15.55
N GLN A 31 8.98 1.44 15.68
CA GLN A 31 7.55 1.32 15.42
C GLN A 31 6.84 2.29 16.36
N ALA A 32 6.02 3.16 15.80
CA ALA A 32 5.14 4.02 16.58
C ALA A 32 4.35 3.15 17.56
N LYS A 33 4.00 3.72 18.72
CA LYS A 33 3.34 3.04 19.85
C LYS A 33 2.03 2.31 19.49
N ASP A 34 1.51 2.56 18.30
CA ASP A 34 0.46 1.80 17.66
C ASP A 34 0.72 1.80 16.14
N PRO A 35 1.44 0.79 15.60
CA PRO A 35 1.87 0.79 14.19
C PRO A 35 0.70 0.66 13.20
N TYR A 36 -0.52 0.43 13.70
CA TYR A 36 -1.71 0.12 12.93
C TYR A 36 -2.94 0.93 13.36
N ALA A 37 -2.75 2.09 13.98
CA ALA A 37 -3.82 3.07 14.23
C ALA A 37 -4.45 3.67 12.94
N HIS A 38 -4.18 3.06 11.79
CA HIS A 38 -4.47 3.56 10.47
C HIS A 38 -5.47 2.62 9.80
N VAL A 39 -6.73 3.04 9.83
CA VAL A 39 -7.88 2.44 9.14
C VAL A 39 -8.48 1.20 9.81
N ARG A 40 -9.64 1.41 10.44
CA ARG A 40 -10.40 0.38 11.16
C ARG A 40 -11.49 -0.19 10.25
N LEU A 41 -11.43 -1.49 9.98
CA LEU A 41 -12.57 -2.20 9.37
C LEU A 41 -13.54 -2.60 10.45
N GLU A 42 -14.58 -1.80 10.64
CA GLU A 42 -15.69 -2.20 11.50
C GLU A 42 -16.53 -3.26 10.77
N ARG A 43 -16.82 -4.37 11.45
CA ARG A 43 -17.75 -5.39 10.98
C ARG A 43 -19.16 -4.78 10.89
N VAL A 44 -19.53 -4.27 9.72
CA VAL A 44 -20.91 -3.94 9.42
C VAL A 44 -21.63 -5.24 9.07
N TRP A 45 -22.37 -5.80 10.03
CA TRP A 45 -23.28 -6.91 9.77
C TRP A 45 -24.45 -6.42 8.92
N ALA A 46 -24.31 -6.54 7.60
CA ALA A 46 -25.39 -6.38 6.65
C ALA A 46 -25.58 -7.71 5.91
N ALA A 47 -26.70 -8.39 6.21
CA ALA A 47 -26.99 -9.68 5.60
C ALA A 47 -27.12 -9.52 4.08
N ARG A 48 -26.43 -10.38 3.32
CA ARG A 48 -26.44 -10.46 1.84
C ARG A 48 -25.72 -9.33 1.10
N THR A 49 -24.91 -8.50 1.78
CA THR A 49 -24.05 -7.52 1.10
C THR A 49 -22.57 -7.84 1.24
N GLY A 50 -21.84 -7.64 0.14
CA GLY A 50 -20.41 -7.93 0.02
C GLY A 50 -19.67 -6.75 -0.59
N LEU A 51 -18.40 -6.60 -0.21
CA LEU A 51 -17.48 -5.63 -0.79
C LEU A 51 -17.02 -6.13 -2.16
N SER A 52 -17.15 -5.29 -3.19
CA SER A 52 -16.84 -5.61 -4.58
C SER A 52 -16.01 -4.50 -5.23
N MET A 53 -15.26 -4.81 -6.28
CA MET A 53 -14.49 -3.83 -7.05
C MET A 53 -15.32 -2.88 -7.95
N GLY A 54 -16.66 -2.82 -7.81
CA GLY A 54 -17.49 -1.84 -8.53
C GLY A 54 -17.42 -1.91 -10.07
N GLY A 55 -16.97 -3.04 -10.64
CA GLY A 55 -16.83 -3.24 -12.09
C GLY A 55 -15.52 -2.70 -12.70
N SER A 56 -14.57 -2.22 -11.89
CA SER A 56 -13.26 -1.75 -12.37
C SER A 56 -12.13 -2.31 -11.54
N THR A 57 -11.05 -2.70 -12.21
CA THR A 57 -9.89 -3.36 -11.60
C THR A 57 -8.61 -2.55 -11.81
N LYS A 58 -8.78 -1.32 -12.33
CA LYS A 58 -7.73 -0.35 -12.58
C LYS A 58 -7.14 0.16 -11.25
N GLN A 59 -6.01 0.83 -11.34
CA GLN A 59 -5.45 1.55 -10.20
C GLN A 59 -6.46 2.59 -9.71
N ASN A 60 -6.66 2.68 -8.39
CA ASN A 60 -7.60 3.59 -7.73
C ASN A 60 -9.09 3.35 -8.06
N ALA A 61 -9.44 2.13 -8.49
CA ALA A 61 -10.85 1.77 -8.64
C ALA A 61 -11.53 1.74 -7.26
N GLN A 62 -12.62 2.51 -7.10
CA GLN A 62 -13.38 2.53 -5.85
C GLN A 62 -14.09 1.19 -5.64
N LEU A 63 -14.05 0.71 -4.40
CA LEU A 63 -14.82 -0.46 -4.00
C LEU A 63 -16.25 -0.04 -3.67
N THR A 64 -17.20 -0.90 -4.01
CA THR A 64 -18.62 -0.72 -3.77
C THR A 64 -19.13 -1.83 -2.86
N VAL A 65 -20.17 -1.52 -2.09
CA VAL A 65 -20.90 -2.55 -1.34
C VAL A 65 -22.17 -2.86 -2.11
N GLY A 66 -22.37 -4.12 -2.43
CA GLY A 66 -23.52 -4.58 -3.22
C GLY A 66 -23.97 -5.97 -2.78
N LYS A 67 -24.86 -6.60 -3.54
CA LYS A 67 -25.32 -7.96 -3.26
C LYS A 67 -24.15 -8.95 -3.32
N CYS A 68 -24.06 -9.84 -2.32
CA CYS A 68 -23.08 -10.92 -2.35
C CYS A 68 -23.27 -11.83 -3.58
N SER A 69 -22.16 -12.24 -4.18
CA SER A 69 -22.06 -13.24 -5.23
C SER A 69 -20.80 -14.09 -4.99
N SER A 70 -20.65 -15.16 -5.78
CA SER A 70 -19.43 -15.98 -5.79
C SER A 70 -18.35 -15.44 -6.74
N ASP A 71 -18.54 -14.23 -7.29
CA ASP A 71 -17.62 -13.59 -8.23
C ASP A 71 -16.26 -13.34 -7.56
N LYS A 72 -15.17 -13.57 -8.30
CA LYS A 72 -13.81 -13.24 -7.84
C LYS A 72 -13.68 -11.76 -7.46
N SER A 73 -14.51 -10.88 -8.01
CA SER A 73 -14.52 -9.46 -7.69
C SER A 73 -14.91 -9.14 -6.25
N GLN A 74 -15.47 -10.11 -5.53
CA GLN A 74 -15.90 -10.02 -4.13
C GLN A 74 -15.07 -10.91 -3.20
N ARG A 75 -14.02 -11.54 -3.73
CA ARG A 75 -13.16 -12.44 -2.98
C ARG A 75 -11.88 -11.74 -2.57
N TRP A 76 -11.56 -11.88 -1.29
CA TRP A 76 -10.50 -11.15 -0.64
C TRP A 76 -9.72 -12.12 0.24
N GLU A 77 -8.40 -12.13 0.10
CA GLU A 77 -7.49 -12.94 0.89
C GLU A 77 -6.84 -12.07 1.97
N LEU A 78 -6.86 -12.54 3.21
CA LEU A 78 -6.17 -11.87 4.32
C LEU A 78 -4.74 -12.37 4.39
N GLY A 79 -3.78 -11.46 4.28
CA GLY A 79 -2.34 -11.79 4.30
C GLY A 79 -1.55 -10.78 5.11
N GLY A 80 -1.20 -11.15 6.35
CA GLY A 80 -0.57 -10.21 7.29
C GLY A 80 -1.51 -9.05 7.60
N SER A 81 -1.01 -7.82 7.43
CA SER A 81 -1.79 -6.58 7.55
C SER A 81 -2.48 -6.15 6.24
N LEU A 82 -2.45 -6.98 5.19
CA LEU A 82 -3.00 -6.63 3.87
C LEU A 82 -4.23 -7.45 3.54
N ILE A 83 -5.11 -6.83 2.73
CA ILE A 83 -6.31 -7.49 2.17
C ILE A 83 -6.13 -7.55 0.65
N TRP A 84 -5.83 -8.73 0.15
CA TRP A 84 -5.48 -9.01 -1.25
C TRP A 84 -6.71 -9.31 -2.09
N SER A 85 -6.71 -8.87 -3.34
CA SER A 85 -7.72 -9.25 -4.32
C SER A 85 -7.41 -10.60 -4.94
N GLU A 86 -8.34 -11.56 -4.84
CA GLU A 86 -8.22 -12.83 -5.57
C GLU A 86 -8.43 -12.67 -7.09
N ALA A 87 -9.10 -11.60 -7.51
CA ALA A 87 -9.31 -11.31 -8.92
C ALA A 87 -8.07 -10.68 -9.59
N HIS A 88 -7.24 -9.97 -8.82
CA HIS A 88 -6.07 -9.25 -9.33
C HIS A 88 -4.84 -9.45 -8.47
N ASN A 89 -3.98 -10.35 -8.93
CA ASN A 89 -2.67 -10.60 -8.34
C ASN A 89 -1.89 -9.29 -8.16
N GLY A 90 -1.35 -9.09 -6.96
CA GLY A 90 -0.52 -7.94 -6.64
C GLY A 90 -1.29 -6.67 -6.26
N LYS A 91 -2.61 -6.74 -6.07
CA LYS A 91 -3.43 -5.61 -5.64
C LYS A 91 -4.10 -5.85 -4.29
N VAL A 92 -4.21 -4.76 -3.54
CA VAL A 92 -4.74 -4.74 -2.18
C VAL A 92 -5.78 -3.63 -2.02
N ILE A 93 -6.60 -3.76 -0.97
CA ILE A 93 -7.47 -2.68 -0.52
C ILE A 93 -6.61 -1.59 0.12
N ALA A 94 -6.85 -0.34 -0.29
CA ALA A 94 -6.22 0.83 0.27
C ALA A 94 -7.26 1.90 0.62
N SER A 95 -6.90 2.81 1.52
CA SER A 95 -7.68 4.00 1.84
C SER A 95 -6.76 5.20 2.06
N ASN A 96 -7.19 6.37 1.60
CA ASN A 96 -6.52 7.64 1.88
C ASN A 96 -6.91 8.23 3.24
N SER A 97 -7.85 7.61 3.96
CA SER A 97 -8.40 8.12 5.20
C SER A 97 -8.86 6.99 6.12
N THR A 98 -8.66 7.20 7.42
CA THR A 98 -9.08 6.30 8.49
C THR A 98 -10.51 6.60 8.96
N LYS A 99 -11.14 7.66 8.44
CA LYS A 99 -12.48 8.10 8.86
C LYS A 99 -13.55 7.21 8.24
N ALA A 100 -14.56 6.87 9.04
CA ALA A 100 -15.79 6.26 8.55
C ALA A 100 -16.39 7.08 7.39
N GLY A 101 -16.90 6.39 6.36
CA GLY A 101 -17.43 7.01 5.14
C GLY A 101 -16.39 7.30 4.05
N SER A 102 -15.10 7.03 4.30
CA SER A 102 -14.08 7.08 3.25
C SER A 102 -14.28 5.92 2.26
N HIS A 103 -14.10 6.17 0.96
CA HIS A 103 -14.24 5.14 -0.07
C HIS A 103 -12.94 4.34 -0.25
N PRO A 104 -12.87 3.08 0.22
CA PRO A 104 -11.72 2.24 -0.04
C PRO A 104 -11.60 1.97 -1.55
N TYR A 105 -10.37 1.74 -2.01
CA TYR A 105 -10.06 1.56 -3.41
C TYR A 105 -9.00 0.48 -3.63
N LEU A 106 -8.86 0.03 -4.87
CA LEU A 106 -7.88 -0.97 -5.25
C LEU A 106 -6.54 -0.33 -5.64
N GLU A 107 -5.46 -0.77 -5.02
CA GLU A 107 -4.10 -0.24 -5.25
C GLU A 107 -3.10 -1.38 -5.45
N LYS A 108 -2.05 -1.15 -6.25
CA LYS A 108 -0.90 -2.07 -6.31
C LYS A 108 -0.22 -2.13 -4.93
N ALA A 109 0.04 -3.34 -4.43
CA ALA A 109 0.76 -3.52 -3.19
C ALA A 109 2.13 -2.82 -3.22
N GLY A 110 2.49 -2.14 -2.14
CA GLY A 110 3.75 -1.41 -2.03
C GLY A 110 4.29 -1.42 -0.61
N SER A 111 5.62 -1.40 -0.47
CA SER A 111 6.31 -1.46 0.83
C SER A 111 6.80 -0.11 1.35
N SER A 112 6.67 0.97 0.57
CA SER A 112 7.05 2.31 1.04
C SER A 112 6.17 2.77 2.20
N ASN A 113 6.71 3.58 3.13
CA ASN A 113 5.94 4.09 4.27
C ASN A 113 4.59 4.74 3.86
N PRO A 114 4.51 5.56 2.80
CA PRO A 114 3.22 6.10 2.34
C PRO A 114 2.26 5.02 1.85
N ALA A 115 2.75 3.99 1.15
CA ALA A 115 1.92 2.89 0.68
C ALA A 115 1.38 2.07 1.86
N ARG A 116 2.25 1.70 2.80
CA ARG A 116 1.89 0.97 4.02
C ARG A 116 0.82 1.69 4.81
N GLY A 117 0.96 3.00 5.03
CA GLY A 117 -0.03 3.80 5.75
C GLY A 117 -1.43 3.85 5.11
N ARG A 118 -1.55 3.49 3.82
CA ARG A 118 -2.85 3.37 3.13
C ARG A 118 -3.37 1.94 3.04
N GLN A 119 -2.48 0.96 3.08
CA GLN A 119 -2.74 -0.43 2.69
C GLN A 119 -2.83 -1.39 3.87
N GLU A 120 -2.27 -1.02 5.03
CA GLU A 120 -2.28 -1.86 6.22
C GLU A 120 -3.59 -1.72 6.99
N TRP A 121 -4.13 -2.83 7.47
CA TRP A 121 -5.40 -2.95 8.15
C TRP A 121 -5.25 -3.83 9.38
N ASP A 122 -5.94 -3.44 10.46
CA ASP A 122 -6.04 -4.23 11.68
C ASP A 122 -7.45 -4.81 11.87
N LEU A 123 -7.50 -5.97 12.52
CA LEU A 123 -8.74 -6.62 12.94
C LEU A 123 -9.06 -6.15 14.36
N SER A 124 -10.27 -5.59 14.56
CA SER A 124 -10.78 -5.19 15.87
C SER A 124 -11.60 -6.26 16.55
#